data_AF-A0A9X8ECU1-F1
#
_entry.id   AF-A0A9X8ECU1-F1
#
_cell.length_a   1.000
_cell.length_b   1.000
_cell.length_c   1.000
_cell.angle_alpha   90.00
_cell.angle_beta   90.00
_cell.angle_gamma   90.00
#
_symmetry.space_group_name_H-M   'P 1'
#
loop_
_entity.id
_entity.type
_entity.pdbx_description
1 polymer ?
#
loop_
_entity_poly.entity_id
_entity_poly.type
_entity_poly.pdbx_seq_one_letter_code
_entity_poly.pdbx_strand_id
1 'polypeptide(L)'
;MAEGLRIARAAETHESRRQDEFQKALTYLRDCYTQELDVARAQVTNEANEALHGEAEKNALSWEDRTRELERQLALKWDQREALLVRNKDSELLVARRLHEEVLSRSQKDAERVLEVRRREDHLRHDGLMPSLREVLRILKRNHQEEILLVREAARDDGNSKGSVQEALRAALRDLSFRESANSVCGNCPILEKEKQDLLEALRERERDLKEEVQRRQVWEEEHRCLLESEEMARELQESILTEQNRYEQTLLSERGRRQNIEQLAQDQFMTLSQERTQGKRCWLRQVEEARSCFETEKLQLREQEATLFRERSVQDLTLSQAYAELERQRTQLQIEQRAVELQQSTLRKKNNVVRIFDDRLTSCGEFIQKTLSRKMAEITDNSHRKSTETFREYAWWIADASREAGLQANRAVVVMINGCSDAEVTACLRGASVRPETIEISLDYLIERDVDIDRRTDGSRSPPPDDTGCSVDAD
;
A
#
# COMPACT_ATOMS: atom_id res chain seq x y z
N MET A 1 -67.80 23.57 19.24
CA MET A 1 -66.47 23.33 19.83
C MET A 1 -65.87 21.97 19.47
N ALA A 2 -66.65 20.89 19.30
CA ALA A 2 -66.13 19.56 18.96
C ALA A 2 -65.53 19.42 17.53
N GLU A 3 -66.06 20.13 16.54
CA GLU A 3 -65.56 20.09 15.14
C GLU A 3 -64.12 20.62 15.00
N GLY A 4 -63.80 21.75 15.66
CA GLY A 4 -62.47 22.38 15.57
C GLY A 4 -61.36 21.54 16.20
N LEU A 5 -61.67 20.79 17.26
CA LEU A 5 -60.75 19.85 17.91
C LEU A 5 -60.45 18.61 17.04
N ARG A 6 -61.39 18.19 16.18
CA ARG A 6 -61.17 17.10 15.21
C ARG A 6 -60.27 17.54 14.05
N ILE A 7 -60.48 18.75 13.55
CA ILE A 7 -59.67 19.31 12.45
C ILE A 7 -58.22 19.56 12.92
N ALA A 8 -58.02 20.07 14.14
CA ALA A 8 -56.70 20.27 14.70
C ALA A 8 -55.92 18.95 14.90
N ARG A 9 -56.57 17.90 15.41
CA ARG A 9 -55.96 16.57 15.53
C ARG A 9 -55.64 15.95 14.17
N ALA A 10 -56.51 16.12 13.18
CA ALA A 10 -56.26 15.66 11.82
C ALA A 10 -55.04 16.35 11.20
N ALA A 11 -54.88 17.66 11.43
CA ALA A 11 -53.71 18.42 10.98
C ALA A 11 -52.42 17.95 11.67
N GLU A 12 -52.41 17.73 12.99
CA GLU A 12 -51.25 17.18 13.72
C GLU A 12 -50.86 15.79 13.23
N THR A 13 -51.84 14.90 12.96
CA THR A 13 -51.54 13.58 12.41
C THR A 13 -50.97 13.65 11.00
N HIS A 14 -51.38 14.64 10.21
CA HIS A 14 -50.84 14.88 8.86
C HIS A 14 -49.43 15.49 8.91
N GLU A 15 -49.16 16.40 9.85
CA GLU A 15 -47.82 16.96 10.11
C GLU A 15 -46.85 15.86 10.56
N SER A 16 -47.27 15.02 11.51
CA SER A 16 -46.47 13.91 12.04
C SER A 16 -46.16 12.88 10.95
N ARG A 17 -47.12 12.60 10.07
CA ARG A 17 -46.91 11.69 8.94
C ARG A 17 -45.95 12.26 7.91
N ARG A 18 -46.03 13.57 7.60
CA ARG A 18 -45.04 14.24 6.74
C ARG A 18 -43.65 14.22 7.34
N GLN A 19 -43.50 14.46 8.64
CA GLN A 19 -42.22 14.34 9.33
C GLN A 19 -41.71 12.90 9.25
N ASP A 20 -42.54 11.90 9.53
CA ASP A 20 -42.12 10.49 9.45
C ASP A 20 -41.67 10.09 8.03
N GLU A 21 -42.33 10.60 6.99
CA GLU A 21 -41.92 10.43 5.59
C GLU A 21 -40.61 11.17 5.26
N PHE A 22 -40.42 12.39 5.78
CA PHE A 22 -39.16 13.13 5.65
C PHE A 22 -37.99 12.44 6.35
N GLN A 23 -38.20 11.95 7.57
CA GLN A 23 -37.21 11.17 8.32
C GLN A 23 -36.84 9.88 7.57
N LYS A 24 -37.81 9.18 6.98
CA LYS A 24 -37.55 8.00 6.13
C LYS A 24 -36.73 8.36 4.89
N ALA A 25 -37.06 9.47 4.22
CA ALA A 25 -36.30 9.94 3.07
C ALA A 25 -34.85 10.33 3.42
N LEU A 26 -34.64 11.01 4.55
CA LEU A 26 -33.31 11.34 5.06
C LEU A 26 -32.51 10.09 5.45
N THR A 27 -33.16 9.12 6.07
CA THR A 27 -32.54 7.84 6.44
C THR A 27 -32.11 7.08 5.19
N TYR A 28 -32.99 6.98 4.20
CA TYR A 28 -32.70 6.37 2.91
C TYR A 28 -31.52 7.04 2.20
N LEU A 29 -31.48 8.37 2.14
CA LEU A 29 -30.37 9.11 1.52
C LEU A 29 -29.04 8.89 2.25
N ARG A 30 -29.07 8.86 3.59
CA ARG A 30 -27.88 8.57 4.40
C ARG A 30 -27.37 7.16 4.16
N ASP A 31 -28.26 6.19 4.10
CA ASP A 31 -27.90 4.79 3.89
C ASP A 31 -27.32 4.59 2.48
N CYS A 32 -27.90 5.23 1.45
CA CYS A 32 -27.33 5.25 0.10
C CYS A 32 -25.91 5.85 0.06
N TYR A 33 -25.71 7.00 0.70
CA TYR A 33 -24.38 7.64 0.77
C TYR A 33 -23.35 6.77 1.49
N THR A 34 -23.77 6.09 2.55
CA THR A 34 -22.88 5.21 3.33
C THR A 34 -22.48 4.00 2.48
N GLN A 35 -23.43 3.43 1.74
CA GLN A 35 -23.18 2.30 0.86
C GLN A 35 -22.24 2.67 -0.31
N GLU A 36 -22.39 3.85 -0.91
CA GLU A 36 -21.46 4.35 -1.93
C GLU A 36 -20.05 4.58 -1.38
N LEU A 37 -19.92 5.13 -0.18
CA LEU A 37 -18.62 5.30 0.49
C LEU A 37 -17.95 3.96 0.80
N ASP A 38 -18.71 2.96 1.21
CA ASP A 38 -18.19 1.62 1.50
C ASP A 38 -17.72 0.92 0.21
N VAL A 39 -18.45 1.07 -0.90
CA VAL A 39 -18.03 0.58 -2.23
C VAL A 39 -16.75 1.28 -2.70
N ALA A 40 -16.68 2.61 -2.57
CA ALA A 40 -15.50 3.37 -2.95
C ALA A 40 -14.27 3.00 -2.10
N ARG A 41 -14.45 2.80 -0.79
CA ARG A 41 -13.39 2.33 0.11
C ARG A 41 -12.91 0.93 -0.29
N ALA A 42 -13.83 0.01 -0.56
CA ALA A 42 -13.49 -1.35 -0.99
C ALA A 42 -12.70 -1.35 -2.32
N GLN A 43 -13.11 -0.53 -3.29
CA GLN A 43 -12.40 -0.37 -4.56
C GLN A 43 -10.99 0.18 -4.37
N VAL A 44 -10.82 1.28 -3.61
CA VAL A 44 -9.50 1.86 -3.34
C VAL A 44 -8.59 0.86 -2.62
N THR A 45 -9.12 0.09 -1.66
CA THR A 45 -8.33 -0.95 -1.00
C THR A 45 -7.94 -2.08 -1.94
N ASN A 46 -8.81 -2.47 -2.87
CA ASN A 46 -8.51 -3.52 -3.84
C ASN A 46 -7.45 -3.05 -4.84
N GLU A 47 -7.57 -1.84 -5.39
CA GLU A 47 -6.57 -1.26 -6.29
C GLU A 47 -5.20 -1.10 -5.61
N ALA A 48 -5.18 -0.64 -4.36
CA ALA A 48 -3.95 -0.53 -3.58
C ALA A 48 -3.33 -1.91 -3.31
N ASN A 49 -4.15 -2.92 -2.99
CA ASN A 49 -3.68 -4.28 -2.77
C ASN A 49 -3.15 -4.93 -4.06
N GLU A 50 -3.81 -4.69 -5.20
CA GLU A 50 -3.36 -5.16 -6.52
C GLU A 50 -2.03 -4.51 -6.93
N ALA A 51 -1.87 -3.21 -6.68
CA ALA A 51 -0.62 -2.50 -6.92
C ALA A 51 0.53 -3.05 -6.06
N LEU A 52 0.29 -3.27 -4.76
CA LEU A 52 1.25 -3.88 -3.85
C LEU A 52 1.60 -5.32 -4.26
N HIS A 53 0.61 -6.12 -4.69
CA HIS A 53 0.86 -7.46 -5.20
C HIS A 53 1.70 -7.45 -6.46
N GLY A 54 1.40 -6.58 -7.43
CA GLY A 54 2.18 -6.45 -8.66
C GLY A 54 3.62 -5.98 -8.40
N GLU A 55 3.84 -5.13 -7.41
CA GLU A 55 5.19 -4.69 -7.02
C GLU A 55 5.94 -5.77 -6.23
N ALA A 56 5.24 -6.55 -5.40
CA ALA A 56 5.80 -7.73 -4.73
C ALA A 56 6.21 -8.80 -5.74
N GLU A 57 5.42 -9.06 -6.78
CA GLU A 57 5.77 -9.99 -7.86
C GLU A 57 6.97 -9.51 -8.67
N LYS A 58 7.03 -8.23 -9.05
CA LYS A 58 8.21 -7.65 -9.73
C LYS A 58 9.46 -7.79 -8.88
N ASN A 59 9.34 -7.52 -7.58
CA ASN A 59 10.45 -7.69 -6.64
C ASN A 59 10.85 -9.16 -6.50
N ALA A 60 9.90 -10.10 -6.42
CA ALA A 60 10.18 -11.52 -6.36
C ALA A 60 10.93 -12.00 -7.62
N LEU A 61 10.47 -11.63 -8.81
CA LEU A 61 11.14 -11.95 -10.08
C LEU A 61 12.54 -11.34 -10.15
N SER A 62 12.71 -10.10 -9.70
CA SER A 62 14.01 -9.42 -9.61
C SER A 62 14.98 -10.14 -8.65
N TRP A 63 14.49 -10.63 -7.51
CA TRP A 63 15.28 -11.42 -6.57
C TRP A 63 15.66 -12.79 -7.14
N GLU A 64 14.76 -13.46 -7.85
CA GLU A 64 15.06 -14.72 -8.53
C GLU A 64 16.12 -14.53 -9.62
N ASP A 65 16.02 -13.47 -10.44
CA ASP A 65 17.00 -13.17 -11.48
C ASP A 65 18.39 -12.89 -10.88
N ARG A 66 18.46 -12.11 -9.80
CA ARG A 66 19.72 -11.88 -9.05
C ARG A 66 20.29 -13.15 -8.45
N THR A 67 19.42 -14.03 -7.94
CA THR A 67 19.83 -15.31 -7.35
C THR A 67 20.41 -16.22 -8.43
N ARG A 68 19.73 -16.36 -9.57
CA ARG A 68 20.22 -17.12 -10.73
C ARG A 68 21.54 -16.57 -11.26
N GLU A 69 21.72 -15.25 -11.27
CA GLU A 69 22.98 -14.63 -11.67
C GLU A 69 24.12 -14.93 -10.70
N LEU A 70 23.88 -14.85 -9.38
CA LEU A 70 24.86 -15.23 -8.37
C LEU A 70 25.24 -16.72 -8.44
N GLU A 71 24.26 -17.60 -8.67
CA GLU A 71 24.50 -19.02 -8.88
C GLU A 71 25.39 -19.27 -10.09
N ARG A 72 25.14 -18.60 -11.23
CA ARG A 72 26.00 -18.68 -12.41
C ARG A 72 27.42 -18.19 -12.14
N GLN A 73 27.57 -17.09 -11.40
CA GLN A 73 28.90 -16.57 -11.05
C GLN A 73 29.66 -17.51 -10.12
N LEU A 74 28.98 -18.15 -9.18
CA LEU A 74 29.58 -19.15 -8.31
C LEU A 74 29.98 -20.40 -9.08
N ALA A 75 29.13 -20.90 -9.98
CA ALA A 75 29.46 -22.01 -10.85
C ALA A 75 30.68 -21.71 -11.73
N LEU A 76 30.71 -20.54 -12.38
CA LEU A 76 31.85 -20.11 -13.19
C LEU A 76 33.15 -20.05 -12.37
N LYS A 77 33.10 -19.49 -11.16
CA LYS A 77 34.28 -19.41 -10.27
C LYS A 77 34.72 -20.80 -9.79
N TRP A 78 33.78 -21.71 -9.58
CA TRP A 78 34.07 -23.08 -9.23
C TRP A 78 34.79 -23.78 -10.38
N ASP A 79 34.23 -23.73 -11.59
CA ASP A 79 34.81 -24.31 -12.80
C ASP A 79 36.21 -23.76 -13.09
N GLN A 80 36.42 -22.45 -12.90
CA GLN A 80 37.73 -21.82 -13.03
C GLN A 80 38.76 -22.38 -12.03
N ARG A 81 38.36 -22.55 -10.77
CA ARG A 81 39.24 -23.10 -9.74
C ARG A 81 39.54 -24.57 -9.98
N GLU A 82 38.54 -25.34 -10.39
CA GLU A 82 38.70 -26.75 -10.73
C GLU A 82 39.65 -26.91 -11.92
N ALA A 83 39.49 -26.14 -12.99
CA ALA A 83 40.38 -26.15 -14.15
C ALA A 83 41.84 -25.80 -13.78
N LEU A 84 42.04 -24.83 -12.87
CA LEU A 84 43.38 -24.49 -12.37
C LEU A 84 44.00 -25.62 -11.54
N LEU A 85 43.21 -26.26 -10.67
CA LEU A 85 43.67 -27.40 -9.87
C LEU A 85 44.04 -28.60 -10.74
N VAL A 86 43.20 -28.93 -11.72
CA VAL A 86 43.46 -30.02 -12.68
C VAL A 86 44.73 -29.73 -13.48
N ARG A 87 44.88 -28.51 -14.03
CA ARG A 87 46.09 -28.14 -14.77
C ARG A 87 47.36 -28.22 -13.92
N ASN A 88 47.29 -27.81 -12.66
CA ASN A 88 48.42 -27.90 -11.73
C ASN A 88 48.79 -29.36 -11.44
N LYS A 89 47.79 -30.21 -11.20
CA LYS A 89 47.99 -31.64 -10.96
C LYS A 89 48.52 -32.37 -12.19
N ASP A 90 48.03 -32.08 -13.37
CA ASP A 90 48.57 -32.62 -14.63
C ASP A 90 50.03 -32.21 -14.84
N SER A 91 50.38 -30.97 -14.48
CA SER A 91 51.77 -30.49 -14.55
C SER A 91 52.68 -31.23 -13.57
N GLU A 92 52.23 -31.44 -12.33
CA GLU A 92 52.95 -32.25 -11.33
C GLU A 92 53.14 -33.69 -11.81
N LEU A 93 52.09 -34.32 -12.36
CA LEU A 93 52.16 -35.68 -12.90
C LEU A 93 53.11 -35.79 -14.10
N LEU A 94 53.15 -34.78 -14.97
CA LEU A 94 54.10 -34.73 -16.09
C LEU A 94 55.55 -34.60 -15.63
N VAL A 95 55.80 -33.84 -14.56
CA VAL A 95 57.13 -33.74 -13.95
C VAL A 95 57.52 -35.06 -13.31
N ALA A 96 56.62 -35.67 -12.52
CA ALA A 96 56.84 -36.97 -11.89
C ALA A 96 57.11 -38.08 -12.93
N ARG A 97 56.35 -38.10 -14.04
CA ARG A 97 56.54 -39.05 -15.14
C ARG A 97 57.93 -38.90 -15.78
N ARG A 98 58.39 -37.66 -16.04
CA ARG A 98 59.73 -37.42 -16.59
C ARG A 98 60.83 -37.90 -15.65
N LEU A 99 60.72 -37.58 -14.36
CA LEU A 99 61.69 -38.06 -13.35
C LEU A 99 61.71 -39.59 -13.28
N HIS A 100 60.54 -40.24 -13.30
CA HIS A 100 60.47 -41.70 -13.31
C HIS A 100 61.11 -42.30 -14.57
N GLU A 101 60.89 -41.70 -15.73
CA GLU A 101 61.49 -42.14 -16.99
C GLU A 101 63.02 -41.97 -17.00
N GLU A 102 63.54 -40.88 -16.41
CA GLU A 102 64.97 -40.69 -16.19
C GLU A 102 65.56 -41.74 -15.25
N VAL A 103 64.88 -42.04 -14.14
CA VAL A 103 65.30 -43.07 -13.18
C VAL A 103 65.31 -44.45 -13.84
N LEU A 104 64.28 -44.79 -14.62
CA LEU A 104 64.25 -46.04 -15.39
C LEU A 104 65.38 -46.11 -16.41
N SER A 105 65.67 -45.02 -17.14
CA SER A 105 66.78 -44.98 -18.09
C SER A 105 68.14 -45.18 -17.42
N ARG A 106 68.35 -44.59 -16.24
CA ARG A 106 69.57 -44.79 -15.44
C ARG A 106 69.68 -46.24 -14.97
N SER A 107 68.61 -46.78 -14.38
CA SER A 107 68.55 -48.17 -13.92
C SER A 107 68.78 -49.17 -15.05
N GLN A 108 68.24 -48.91 -16.25
CA GLN A 108 68.49 -49.74 -17.43
C GLN A 108 69.97 -49.72 -17.82
N LYS A 109 70.61 -48.54 -17.87
CA LYS A 109 72.05 -48.43 -18.14
C LYS A 109 72.89 -49.15 -17.09
N ASP A 110 72.51 -49.07 -15.82
CA ASP A 110 73.16 -49.83 -14.74
C ASP A 110 73.01 -51.33 -14.93
N ALA A 111 71.81 -51.81 -15.27
CA ALA A 111 71.58 -53.22 -15.55
C ALA A 111 72.42 -53.71 -16.74
N GLU A 112 72.52 -52.92 -17.82
CA GLU A 112 73.37 -53.23 -18.96
C GLU A 112 74.86 -53.31 -18.57
N ARG A 113 75.35 -52.38 -17.74
CA ARG A 113 76.71 -52.43 -17.19
C ARG A 113 76.96 -53.70 -16.36
N VAL A 114 76.03 -54.07 -15.49
CA VAL A 114 76.13 -55.29 -14.66
C VAL A 114 76.17 -56.55 -15.52
N LEU A 115 75.32 -56.63 -16.55
CA LEU A 115 75.32 -57.76 -17.49
C LEU A 115 76.63 -57.83 -18.28
N GLU A 116 77.20 -56.70 -18.68
CA GLU A 116 78.50 -56.65 -19.35
C GLU A 116 79.65 -57.14 -18.44
N VAL A 117 79.68 -56.70 -17.19
CA VAL A 117 80.64 -57.19 -16.19
C VAL A 117 80.49 -58.69 -16.01
N ARG A 118 79.26 -59.20 -15.86
CA ARG A 118 79.00 -60.64 -15.72
C ARG A 118 79.43 -61.44 -16.94
N ARG A 119 79.19 -60.93 -18.15
CA ARG A 119 79.70 -61.56 -19.38
C ARG A 119 81.21 -61.64 -19.35
N ARG A 120 81.92 -60.58 -18.99
CA ARG A 120 83.39 -60.59 -18.89
C ARG A 120 83.88 -61.59 -17.84
N GLU A 121 83.21 -61.67 -16.70
CA GLU A 121 83.51 -62.67 -15.66
C GLU A 121 83.32 -64.10 -16.18
N ASP A 122 82.22 -64.36 -16.90
CA ASP A 122 81.96 -65.67 -17.50
C ASP A 122 82.99 -66.03 -18.57
N HIS A 123 83.45 -65.06 -19.37
CA HIS A 123 84.56 -65.27 -20.32
C HIS A 123 85.84 -65.65 -19.57
N LEU A 124 86.19 -64.94 -18.49
CA LEU A 124 87.36 -65.28 -17.66
C LEU A 124 87.24 -66.68 -17.00
N ARG A 125 86.03 -67.11 -16.67
CA ARG A 125 85.75 -68.46 -16.15
C ARG A 125 85.86 -69.54 -17.23
N HIS A 126 85.50 -69.22 -18.48
CA HIS A 126 85.51 -70.16 -19.61
C HIS A 126 86.85 -70.21 -20.37
N ASP A 127 87.66 -69.15 -20.36
CA ASP A 127 89.00 -69.08 -20.97
C ASP A 127 90.06 -69.97 -20.28
N GLY A 128 89.66 -70.83 -19.34
CA GLY A 128 90.53 -71.83 -18.73
C GLY A 128 91.56 -71.28 -17.74
N LEU A 129 91.66 -69.95 -17.57
CA LEU A 129 92.57 -69.29 -16.64
C LEU A 129 92.31 -69.69 -15.17
N MET A 130 91.04 -69.75 -14.76
CA MET A 130 90.66 -70.10 -13.38
C MET A 130 90.83 -71.59 -13.04
N PRO A 131 90.56 -72.56 -13.93
CA PRO A 131 90.97 -73.96 -13.76
C PRO A 131 92.50 -74.14 -13.76
N SER A 132 93.21 -73.45 -14.66
CA SER A 132 94.68 -73.51 -14.77
C SER A 132 95.37 -73.02 -13.49
N LEU A 133 94.97 -71.85 -12.99
CA LEU A 133 95.48 -71.29 -11.74
C LEU A 133 95.17 -72.17 -10.53
N ARG A 134 93.98 -72.78 -10.49
CA ARG A 134 93.62 -73.74 -9.44
C ARG A 134 94.47 -75.01 -9.48
N GLU A 135 94.82 -75.49 -10.67
CA GLU A 135 95.67 -76.67 -10.82
C GLU A 135 97.14 -76.36 -10.47
N VAL A 136 97.65 -75.20 -10.88
CA VAL A 136 98.98 -74.70 -10.48
C VAL A 136 99.10 -74.60 -8.96
N LEU A 137 98.09 -74.02 -8.28
CA LEU A 137 98.07 -73.96 -6.81
C LEU A 137 97.98 -75.35 -6.15
N ARG A 138 97.34 -76.31 -6.81
CA ARG A 138 97.24 -77.70 -6.31
C ARG A 138 98.60 -78.40 -6.37
N ILE A 139 99.34 -78.22 -7.47
CA ILE A 139 100.69 -78.75 -7.65
C ILE A 139 101.66 -78.11 -6.64
N LEU A 140 101.63 -76.79 -6.50
CA LEU A 140 102.52 -76.07 -5.58
C LEU A 140 102.30 -76.51 -4.12
N LYS A 141 101.04 -76.72 -3.72
CA LYS A 141 100.69 -77.23 -2.39
C LYS A 141 101.20 -78.65 -2.15
N ARG A 142 101.18 -79.51 -3.17
CA ARG A 142 101.70 -80.89 -3.10
C ARG A 142 103.22 -80.88 -2.93
N ASN A 143 103.92 -80.08 -3.73
CA ASN A 143 105.37 -79.94 -3.65
C ASN A 143 105.82 -79.42 -2.27
N HIS A 144 105.10 -78.45 -1.70
CA HIS A 144 105.39 -77.96 -0.37
C HIS A 144 105.19 -79.02 0.72
N GLN A 145 104.20 -79.91 0.57
CA GLN A 145 103.99 -81.03 1.49
C GLN A 145 105.09 -82.10 1.37
N GLU A 146 105.58 -82.34 0.16
CA GLU A 146 106.69 -83.27 -0.11
C GLU A 146 108.03 -82.73 0.43
N GLU A 147 108.31 -81.43 0.27
CA GLU A 147 109.47 -80.78 0.90
C GLU A 147 109.44 -80.89 2.43
N ILE A 148 108.27 -80.68 3.05
CA ILE A 148 108.11 -80.84 4.51
C ILE A 148 108.37 -82.29 4.95
N LEU A 149 108.00 -83.28 4.13
CA LEU A 149 108.28 -84.69 4.41
C LEU A 149 109.78 -85.00 4.29
N LEU A 150 110.44 -84.51 3.23
CA LEU A 150 111.88 -84.69 3.02
C LEU A 150 112.71 -84.05 4.13
N VAL A 151 112.35 -82.84 4.58
CA VAL A 151 113.00 -82.18 5.72
C VAL A 151 112.80 -82.97 7.02
N ARG A 152 111.63 -83.60 7.20
CA ARG A 152 111.35 -84.45 8.37
C ARG A 152 112.06 -85.80 8.33
N GLU A 153 112.33 -86.36 7.16
CA GLU A 153 113.15 -87.58 7.00
C GLU A 153 114.64 -87.28 7.22
N ALA A 154 115.15 -86.18 6.66
CA ALA A 154 116.54 -85.75 6.88
C ALA A 154 116.84 -85.47 8.37
N ALA A 155 115.86 -84.98 9.13
CA ALA A 155 116.02 -84.74 10.56
C ALA A 155 115.99 -86.02 11.43
N ARG A 156 115.64 -87.20 10.88
CA ARG A 156 115.59 -88.47 11.64
C ARG A 156 116.84 -89.33 11.52
N ASP A 157 117.66 -89.12 10.49
CA ASP A 157 118.87 -89.93 10.25
C ASP A 157 120.14 -89.40 10.94
N ASP A 158 120.06 -88.26 11.64
CA ASP A 158 121.21 -87.64 12.33
C ASP A 158 121.34 -88.10 13.80
N GLY A 159 121.23 -89.41 14.00
CA GLY A 159 121.09 -90.06 15.30
C GLY A 159 121.97 -91.29 15.51
N ASN A 160 123.08 -91.48 14.80
CA ASN A 160 124.11 -92.45 15.22
C ASN A 160 125.43 -92.28 14.46
N SER A 161 126.56 -92.40 15.17
CA SER A 161 127.95 -92.42 14.64
C SER A 161 128.66 -91.07 14.46
N LYS A 162 129.11 -90.50 15.59
CA LYS A 162 130.20 -89.49 15.67
C LYS A 162 131.60 -90.07 15.35
N GLY A 163 131.69 -91.10 14.50
CA GLY A 163 132.94 -91.81 14.18
C GLY A 163 133.40 -91.70 12.73
N SER A 164 132.55 -91.33 11.77
CA SER A 164 132.91 -91.38 10.33
C SER A 164 133.20 -90.02 9.69
N VAL A 165 132.99 -88.90 10.40
CA VAL A 165 133.18 -87.55 9.85
C VAL A 165 134.66 -87.24 9.60
N GLN A 166 135.59 -87.80 10.37
CA GLN A 166 137.03 -87.52 10.22
C GLN A 166 137.70 -88.35 9.11
N GLU A 167 137.11 -89.49 8.72
CA GLU A 167 137.50 -90.27 7.54
C GLU A 167 136.80 -89.78 6.27
N ALA A 168 135.54 -89.34 6.35
CA ALA A 168 134.84 -88.66 5.26
C ALA A 168 135.49 -87.31 4.91
N LEU A 169 135.98 -86.55 5.90
CA LEU A 169 136.69 -85.29 5.67
C LEU A 169 138.10 -85.52 5.08
N ARG A 170 138.77 -86.63 5.43
CA ARG A 170 140.05 -87.04 4.80
C ARG A 170 139.88 -87.58 3.39
N ALA A 171 138.74 -88.20 3.06
CA ALA A 171 138.37 -88.57 1.70
C ALA A 171 137.97 -87.33 0.88
N ALA A 172 137.17 -86.43 1.44
CA ALA A 172 136.75 -85.19 0.80
C ALA A 172 137.91 -84.22 0.52
N LEU A 173 138.95 -84.18 1.38
CA LEU A 173 140.16 -83.40 1.11
C LEU A 173 141.04 -84.01 0.01
N ARG A 174 140.99 -85.33 -0.22
CA ARG A 174 141.62 -85.96 -1.40
C ARG A 174 140.81 -85.68 -2.67
N ASP A 175 139.48 -85.67 -2.59
CA ASP A 175 138.59 -85.27 -3.69
C ASP A 175 138.67 -83.78 -4.03
N LEU A 176 138.89 -82.89 -3.05
CA LEU A 176 139.13 -81.46 -3.27
C LEU A 176 140.50 -81.20 -3.91
N SER A 177 141.53 -81.99 -3.58
CA SER A 177 142.83 -81.93 -4.29
C SER A 177 142.72 -82.39 -5.76
N PHE A 178 141.73 -83.23 -6.07
CA PHE A 178 141.39 -83.62 -7.44
C PHE A 178 140.54 -82.53 -8.15
N ARG A 179 139.60 -81.89 -7.44
CA ARG A 179 138.74 -80.81 -7.97
C ARG A 179 139.45 -79.48 -8.21
N GLU A 180 140.47 -79.13 -7.44
CA GLU A 180 141.28 -77.93 -7.70
C GLU A 180 142.24 -78.12 -8.89
N SER A 181 142.58 -79.38 -9.25
CA SER A 181 143.26 -79.70 -10.51
C SER A 181 142.33 -79.77 -11.73
N ALA A 182 141.00 -79.79 -11.51
CA ALA A 182 139.95 -79.85 -12.53
C ALA A 182 139.27 -78.50 -12.81
N ASN A 183 139.64 -77.42 -12.11
CA ASN A 183 139.19 -76.06 -12.39
C ASN A 183 139.84 -75.41 -13.63
N SER A 184 140.63 -76.16 -14.39
CA SER A 184 141.14 -75.77 -15.72
C SER A 184 140.50 -76.54 -16.88
N VAL A 185 139.56 -77.47 -16.61
CA VAL A 185 138.92 -78.28 -17.65
C VAL A 185 137.45 -78.51 -17.34
N CYS A 186 136.64 -77.44 -17.30
CA CYS A 186 135.20 -77.59 -17.51
C CYS A 186 134.50 -76.30 -17.94
N GLY A 187 134.92 -75.72 -19.06
CA GLY A 187 134.18 -74.64 -19.74
C GLY A 187 132.87 -75.06 -20.40
N ASN A 188 132.29 -76.20 -20.03
CA ASN A 188 130.99 -76.71 -20.48
C ASN A 188 130.59 -77.93 -19.61
N CYS A 189 130.24 -77.71 -18.32
CA CYS A 189 129.64 -78.78 -17.51
C CYS A 189 128.13 -78.78 -17.74
N PRO A 190 127.53 -79.83 -18.34
CA PRO A 190 126.10 -79.88 -18.60
C PRO A 190 125.24 -79.85 -17.31
N ILE A 191 125.81 -80.20 -16.16
CA ILE A 191 125.11 -80.18 -14.86
C ILE A 191 124.98 -78.75 -14.32
N LEU A 192 126.07 -77.97 -14.32
CA LEU A 192 126.05 -76.57 -13.87
C LEU A 192 125.25 -75.68 -14.82
N GLU A 193 125.29 -75.95 -16.12
CA GLU A 193 124.46 -75.18 -17.08
C GLU A 193 122.97 -75.52 -16.93
N LYS A 194 122.65 -76.77 -16.56
CA LYS A 194 121.28 -77.17 -16.21
C LYS A 194 120.80 -76.51 -14.92
N GLU A 195 121.60 -76.50 -13.85
CA GLU A 195 121.24 -75.82 -12.60
C GLU A 195 121.06 -74.30 -12.80
N LYS A 196 121.92 -73.68 -13.60
CA LYS A 196 121.77 -72.27 -13.98
C LYS A 196 120.48 -72.03 -14.77
N GLN A 197 120.11 -72.92 -15.68
CA GLN A 197 118.86 -72.85 -16.43
C GLN A 197 117.63 -73.05 -15.52
N ASP A 198 117.66 -74.03 -14.62
CA ASP A 198 116.60 -74.31 -13.65
C ASP A 198 116.40 -73.11 -12.70
N LEU A 199 117.49 -72.47 -12.24
CA LEU A 199 117.41 -71.25 -11.43
C LEU A 199 116.85 -70.05 -12.21
N LEU A 200 117.19 -69.91 -13.50
CA LEU A 200 116.61 -68.86 -14.35
C LEU A 200 115.11 -69.11 -14.60
N GLU A 201 114.68 -70.35 -14.74
CA GLU A 201 113.27 -70.71 -14.87
C GLU A 201 112.49 -70.47 -13.57
N ALA A 202 113.06 -70.85 -12.42
CA ALA A 202 112.48 -70.56 -11.11
C ALA A 202 112.38 -69.05 -10.84
N LEU A 203 113.37 -68.25 -11.26
CA LEU A 203 113.30 -66.79 -11.17
C LEU A 203 112.20 -66.22 -12.08
N ARG A 204 112.03 -66.74 -13.31
CA ARG A 204 110.95 -66.31 -14.21
C ARG A 204 109.56 -66.69 -13.67
N GLU A 205 109.43 -67.83 -13.00
CA GLU A 205 108.20 -68.22 -12.30
C GLU A 205 107.92 -67.28 -11.12
N ARG A 206 108.92 -67.02 -10.28
CA ARG A 206 108.83 -66.06 -9.17
C ARG A 206 108.43 -64.66 -9.65
N GLU A 207 108.96 -64.20 -10.78
CA GLU A 207 108.59 -62.93 -11.41
C GLU A 207 107.15 -62.92 -11.93
N ARG A 208 106.64 -64.05 -12.44
CA ARG A 208 105.24 -64.18 -12.86
C ARG A 208 104.31 -64.18 -11.65
N ASP A 209 104.62 -64.94 -10.61
CA ASP A 209 103.85 -64.98 -9.37
C ASP A 209 103.80 -63.60 -8.70
N LEU A 210 104.93 -62.88 -8.64
CA LEU A 210 104.96 -61.52 -8.11
C LEU A 210 104.10 -60.55 -8.95
N LYS A 211 104.09 -60.69 -10.28
CA LYS A 211 103.21 -59.88 -11.14
C LYS A 211 101.73 -60.18 -10.88
N GLU A 212 101.37 -61.44 -10.68
CA GLU A 212 100.00 -61.84 -10.33
C GLU A 212 99.60 -61.34 -8.93
N GLU A 213 100.49 -61.43 -7.93
CA GLU A 213 100.22 -60.89 -6.60
C GLU A 213 100.04 -59.36 -6.63
N VAL A 214 100.85 -58.65 -7.41
CA VAL A 214 100.70 -57.21 -7.61
C VAL A 214 99.36 -56.89 -8.28
N GLN A 215 98.95 -57.65 -9.30
CA GLN A 215 97.63 -57.49 -9.93
C GLN A 215 96.48 -57.77 -8.96
N ARG A 216 96.57 -58.81 -8.14
CA ARG A 216 95.55 -59.12 -7.12
C ARG A 216 95.45 -58.02 -6.06
N ARG A 217 96.58 -57.45 -5.64
CA ARG A 217 96.60 -56.29 -4.73
C ARG A 217 95.96 -55.06 -5.37
N GLN A 218 96.25 -54.78 -6.63
CA GLN A 218 95.63 -53.67 -7.36
C GLN A 218 94.10 -53.82 -7.44
N VAL A 219 93.61 -55.01 -7.80
CA VAL A 219 92.16 -55.28 -7.84
C VAL A 219 91.53 -55.12 -6.46
N TRP A 220 92.18 -55.62 -5.41
CA TRP A 220 91.67 -55.47 -4.04
C TRP A 220 91.64 -53.99 -3.58
N GLU A 221 92.65 -53.20 -3.94
CA GLU A 221 92.69 -51.76 -3.66
C GLU A 221 91.60 -51.00 -4.42
N GLU A 222 91.29 -51.40 -5.66
CA GLU A 222 90.18 -50.87 -6.45
C GLU A 222 88.82 -51.25 -5.85
N GLU A 223 88.61 -52.51 -5.48
CA GLU A 223 87.39 -52.97 -4.80
C GLU A 223 87.18 -52.24 -3.47
N HIS A 224 88.24 -52.09 -2.67
CA HIS A 224 88.19 -51.35 -1.42
C HIS A 224 87.87 -49.86 -1.64
N ARG A 225 88.41 -49.25 -2.71
CA ARG A 225 88.07 -47.88 -3.11
C ARG A 225 86.61 -47.76 -3.52
N CYS A 226 86.09 -48.66 -4.33
CA CYS A 226 84.69 -48.68 -4.74
C CYS A 226 83.74 -48.87 -3.55
N LEU A 227 84.13 -49.69 -2.56
CA LEU A 227 83.35 -49.84 -1.32
C LEU A 227 83.28 -48.53 -0.54
N LEU A 228 84.41 -47.84 -0.35
CA LEU A 228 84.45 -46.54 0.33
C LEU A 228 83.60 -45.49 -0.40
N GLU A 229 83.67 -45.42 -1.74
CA GLU A 229 82.84 -44.53 -2.55
C GLU A 229 81.35 -44.87 -2.40
N SER A 230 80.99 -46.16 -2.35
CA SER A 230 79.61 -46.59 -2.14
C SER A 230 79.07 -46.24 -0.74
N GLU A 231 79.91 -46.34 0.30
CA GLU A 231 79.57 -45.94 1.66
C GLU A 231 79.41 -44.42 1.79
N GLU A 232 80.21 -43.65 1.06
CA GLU A 232 80.09 -42.20 1.00
C GLU A 232 78.80 -41.79 0.27
N MET A 233 78.50 -42.39 -0.88
CA MET A 233 77.21 -42.17 -1.56
C MET A 233 76.00 -42.55 -0.69
N ALA A 234 76.11 -43.63 0.10
CA ALA A 234 75.05 -44.02 1.03
C ALA A 234 74.86 -42.98 2.14
N ARG A 235 75.96 -42.41 2.68
CA ARG A 235 75.91 -41.30 3.64
C ARG A 235 75.29 -40.04 3.03
N GLU A 236 75.70 -39.64 1.83
CA GLU A 236 75.14 -38.49 1.12
C GLU A 236 73.64 -38.66 0.83
N LEU A 237 73.21 -39.85 0.40
CA LEU A 237 71.80 -40.17 0.20
C LEU A 237 71.02 -40.08 1.50
N GLN A 238 71.58 -40.56 2.61
CA GLN A 238 70.94 -40.51 3.91
C GLN A 238 70.81 -39.07 4.43
N GLU A 239 71.84 -38.24 4.24
CA GLU A 239 71.76 -36.80 4.52
C GLU A 239 70.72 -36.12 3.64
N SER A 240 70.67 -36.42 2.34
CA SER A 240 69.66 -35.88 1.43
C SER A 240 68.23 -36.23 1.87
N ILE A 241 67.98 -37.48 2.27
CA ILE A 241 66.67 -37.91 2.79
C ILE A 241 66.30 -37.11 4.05
N LEU A 242 67.24 -36.93 4.99
CA LEU A 242 67.00 -36.17 6.20
C LEU A 242 66.74 -34.67 5.91
N THR A 243 67.45 -34.08 4.95
CA THR A 243 67.20 -32.68 4.56
C THR A 243 65.83 -32.50 3.92
N GLU A 244 65.41 -33.42 3.05
CA GLU A 244 64.07 -33.36 2.45
C GLU A 244 62.97 -33.62 3.49
N GLN A 245 63.16 -34.57 4.42
CA GLN A 245 62.23 -34.77 5.54
C GLN A 245 62.05 -33.51 6.37
N ASN A 246 63.15 -32.85 6.76
CA ASN A 246 63.10 -31.58 7.48
C ASN A 246 62.37 -30.49 6.67
N ARG A 247 62.58 -30.43 5.35
CA ARG A 247 61.89 -29.48 4.47
C ARG A 247 60.39 -29.73 4.41
N TYR A 248 59.96 -30.99 4.34
CA TYR A 248 58.54 -31.36 4.39
C TYR A 248 57.91 -31.00 5.73
N GLU A 249 58.59 -31.27 6.85
CA GLU A 249 58.10 -30.91 8.18
C GLU A 249 57.93 -29.39 8.36
N GLN A 250 58.91 -28.60 7.90
CA GLN A 250 58.81 -27.13 7.91
C GLN A 250 57.64 -26.64 7.06
N THR A 251 57.42 -27.24 5.88
CA THR A 251 56.30 -26.89 5.00
C THR A 251 54.96 -27.21 5.67
N LEU A 252 54.84 -28.37 6.31
CA LEU A 252 53.65 -28.76 7.07
C LEU A 252 53.36 -27.80 8.23
N LEU A 253 54.37 -27.37 8.97
CA LEU A 253 54.22 -26.38 10.04
C LEU A 253 53.77 -25.02 9.50
N SER A 254 54.34 -24.58 8.39
CA SER A 254 53.94 -23.33 7.73
C SER A 254 52.49 -23.37 7.24
N GLU A 255 52.10 -24.48 6.60
CA GLU A 255 50.71 -24.72 6.16
C GLU A 255 49.74 -24.79 7.34
N ARG A 256 50.14 -25.42 8.46
CA ARG A 256 49.33 -25.44 9.69
C ARG A 256 49.12 -24.04 10.24
N GLY A 257 50.15 -23.20 10.26
CA GLY A 257 50.04 -21.80 10.66
C GLY A 257 49.13 -20.99 9.71
N ARG A 258 49.26 -21.17 8.39
CA ARG A 258 48.36 -20.54 7.41
C ARG A 258 46.91 -20.94 7.63
N ARG A 259 46.63 -22.23 7.88
CA ARG A 259 45.28 -22.73 8.15
C ARG A 259 44.69 -22.10 9.41
N GLN A 260 45.46 -22.01 10.49
CA GLN A 260 45.03 -21.35 11.73
C GLN A 260 44.71 -19.87 11.48
N ASN A 261 45.55 -19.15 10.73
CA ASN A 261 45.30 -17.75 10.40
C ASN A 261 44.02 -17.58 9.56
N ILE A 262 43.77 -18.47 8.60
CA ILE A 262 42.56 -18.45 7.77
C ILE A 262 41.32 -18.76 8.63
N GLU A 263 41.41 -19.75 9.50
CA GLU A 263 40.32 -20.12 10.41
C GLU A 263 39.97 -18.98 11.36
N GLN A 264 40.98 -18.31 11.92
CA GLN A 264 40.78 -17.16 12.79
C GLN A 264 40.19 -15.97 12.04
N LEU A 265 40.67 -15.68 10.83
CA LEU A 265 40.07 -14.65 9.97
C LEU A 265 38.61 -14.97 9.63
N ALA A 266 38.29 -16.23 9.34
CA ALA A 266 36.92 -16.64 9.05
C ALA A 266 36.00 -16.50 10.28
N GLN A 267 36.50 -16.81 11.47
CA GLN A 267 35.78 -16.60 12.73
C GLN A 267 35.54 -15.10 12.99
N ASP A 268 36.55 -14.25 12.82
CA ASP A 268 36.42 -12.80 13.01
C ASP A 268 35.42 -12.19 12.02
N GLN A 269 35.46 -12.61 10.75
CA GLN A 269 34.50 -12.20 9.73
C GLN A 269 33.07 -12.66 10.08
N PHE A 270 32.91 -13.89 10.55
CA PHE A 270 31.61 -14.41 10.96
C PHE A 270 31.02 -13.62 12.15
N MET A 271 31.84 -13.29 13.14
CA MET A 271 31.43 -12.48 14.29
C MET A 271 31.01 -11.06 13.85
N THR A 272 31.79 -10.45 12.95
CA THR A 272 31.49 -9.10 12.42
C THR A 272 30.17 -9.08 11.65
N LEU A 273 29.99 -10.01 10.68
CA LEU A 273 28.77 -10.09 9.89
C LEU A 273 27.54 -10.43 10.75
N SER A 274 27.70 -11.27 11.77
CA SER A 274 26.63 -11.57 12.73
C SER A 274 26.23 -10.33 13.53
N GLN A 275 27.21 -9.55 13.99
CA GLN A 275 26.97 -8.30 14.69
C GLN A 275 26.28 -7.27 13.80
N GLU A 276 26.75 -7.08 12.57
CA GLU A 276 26.12 -6.20 11.57
C GLU A 276 24.67 -6.63 11.29
N ARG A 277 24.41 -7.94 11.14
CA ARG A 277 23.04 -8.46 10.95
C ARG A 277 22.15 -8.15 12.14
N THR A 278 22.64 -8.29 13.37
CA THR A 278 21.85 -7.94 14.57
C THR A 278 21.65 -6.42 14.71
N GLN A 279 22.64 -5.62 14.31
CA GLN A 279 22.54 -4.16 14.34
C GLN A 279 21.60 -3.64 13.26
N GLY A 280 21.66 -4.18 12.04
CA GLY A 280 20.72 -3.91 10.96
C GLY A 280 19.28 -4.27 11.35
N LYS A 281 19.07 -5.44 11.95
CA LYS A 281 17.76 -5.82 12.52
C LYS A 281 17.27 -4.83 13.58
N ARG A 282 18.12 -4.42 14.53
CA ARG A 282 17.76 -3.43 15.56
C ARG A 282 17.45 -2.05 14.97
N CYS A 283 18.20 -1.61 13.97
CA CYS A 283 17.97 -0.35 13.27
C CYS A 283 16.62 -0.36 12.53
N TRP A 284 16.34 -1.45 11.80
CA TRP A 284 15.07 -1.61 11.09
C TRP A 284 13.88 -1.67 12.06
N LEU A 285 14.00 -2.42 13.17
CA LEU A 285 12.95 -2.46 14.19
C LEU A 285 12.68 -1.07 14.78
N ARG A 286 13.73 -0.28 15.05
CA ARG A 286 13.58 1.11 15.52
C ARG A 286 12.85 1.98 14.48
N GLN A 287 13.22 1.89 13.21
CA GLN A 287 12.56 2.64 12.14
C GLN A 287 11.07 2.29 12.02
N VAL A 288 10.74 0.99 12.16
CA VAL A 288 9.34 0.54 12.15
C VAL A 288 8.58 1.04 13.37
N GLU A 289 9.19 1.05 14.56
CA GLU A 289 8.58 1.60 15.77
C GLU A 289 8.36 3.12 15.67
N GLU A 290 9.33 3.85 15.12
CA GLU A 290 9.21 5.29 14.83
C GLU A 290 8.07 5.56 13.84
N ALA A 291 8.04 4.84 12.71
CA ALA A 291 6.96 4.97 11.72
C ALA A 291 5.58 4.63 12.32
N ARG A 292 5.50 3.60 13.15
CA ARG A 292 4.27 3.23 13.86
C ARG A 292 3.83 4.34 14.83
N SER A 293 4.76 4.95 15.56
CA SER A 293 4.46 6.07 16.45
C SER A 293 3.95 7.27 15.66
N CYS A 294 4.58 7.63 14.54
CA CYS A 294 4.12 8.70 13.65
C CYS A 294 2.71 8.44 13.15
N PHE A 295 2.44 7.22 12.69
CA PHE A 295 1.11 6.83 12.20
C PHE A 295 0.02 6.95 13.29
N GLU A 296 0.30 6.50 14.52
CA GLU A 296 -0.66 6.65 15.62
C GLU A 296 -0.89 8.12 15.98
N THR A 297 0.12 9.00 15.89
CA THR A 297 -0.08 10.43 16.11
C THR A 297 -0.95 11.07 15.03
N GLU A 298 -0.74 10.73 13.76
CA GLU A 298 -1.54 11.23 12.64
C GLU A 298 -3.00 10.77 12.74
N LYS A 299 -3.22 9.50 13.10
CA LYS A 299 -4.56 8.97 13.37
C LYS A 299 -5.26 9.71 14.52
N LEU A 300 -4.53 10.09 15.56
CA LEU A 300 -5.09 10.84 16.69
C LEU A 300 -5.47 12.27 16.25
N GLN A 301 -4.64 12.91 15.44
CA GLN A 301 -4.95 14.22 14.83
C GLN A 301 -6.18 14.15 13.93
N LEU A 302 -6.31 13.10 13.10
CA LEU A 302 -7.49 12.91 12.26
C LEU A 302 -8.77 12.74 13.08
N ARG A 303 -8.72 12.01 14.20
CA ARG A 303 -9.86 11.90 15.11
C ARG A 303 -10.22 13.23 15.75
N GLU A 304 -9.22 14.04 16.10
CA GLU A 304 -9.45 15.38 16.62
C GLU A 304 -10.09 16.29 15.57
N GLN A 305 -9.61 16.24 14.32
CA GLN A 305 -10.19 16.98 13.19
C GLN A 305 -11.63 16.55 12.89
N GLU A 306 -11.91 15.24 12.91
CA GLU A 306 -13.26 14.72 12.76
C GLU A 306 -14.17 15.23 13.89
N ALA A 307 -13.69 15.23 15.13
CA ALA A 307 -14.44 15.76 16.26
C ALA A 307 -14.68 17.27 16.15
N THR A 308 -13.74 18.05 15.60
CA THR A 308 -13.96 19.49 15.34
C THR A 308 -15.01 19.71 14.25
N LEU A 309 -14.92 18.98 13.14
CA LEU A 309 -15.91 19.08 12.06
C LEU A 309 -17.30 18.66 12.54
N PHE A 310 -17.40 17.66 13.41
CA PHE A 310 -18.66 17.25 14.00
C PHE A 310 -19.28 18.34 14.88
N ARG A 311 -18.45 19.04 15.68
CA ARG A 311 -18.90 20.19 16.47
C ARG A 311 -19.36 21.33 15.57
N GLU A 312 -18.59 21.67 14.54
CA GLU A 312 -18.96 22.72 13.57
C GLU A 312 -20.29 22.40 12.89
N ARG A 313 -20.46 21.17 12.42
CA ARG A 313 -21.73 20.71 11.83
C ARG A 313 -22.88 20.83 12.83
N SER A 314 -22.69 20.43 14.08
CA SER A 314 -23.73 20.56 15.10
C SER A 314 -24.14 22.01 15.36
N VAL A 315 -23.19 22.95 15.34
CA VAL A 315 -23.44 24.39 15.47
C VAL A 315 -24.18 24.91 14.24
N GLN A 316 -23.79 24.48 13.04
CA GLN A 316 -24.49 24.83 11.79
C GLN A 316 -25.94 24.33 11.79
N ASP A 317 -26.16 23.07 12.17
CA ASP A 317 -27.51 22.48 12.27
C ASP A 317 -28.38 23.25 13.28
N LEU A 318 -27.82 23.62 14.43
CA LEU A 318 -28.52 24.45 15.42
C LEU A 318 -28.86 25.84 14.86
N THR A 319 -27.92 26.46 14.15
CA THR A 319 -28.09 27.78 13.54
C THR A 319 -29.19 27.75 12.47
N LEU A 320 -29.19 26.72 11.61
CA LEU A 320 -30.25 26.51 10.62
C LEU A 320 -31.60 26.28 11.29
N SER A 321 -31.67 25.45 12.34
CA SER A 321 -32.91 25.22 13.08
C SER A 321 -33.46 26.52 13.70
N GLN A 322 -32.60 27.39 14.22
CA GLN A 322 -33.00 28.69 14.74
C GLN A 322 -33.54 29.60 13.62
N ALA A 323 -32.85 29.68 12.49
CA ALA A 323 -33.28 30.47 11.33
C ALA A 323 -34.64 30.00 10.79
N TYR A 324 -34.87 28.69 10.70
CA TYR A 324 -36.16 28.14 10.29
C TYR A 324 -37.28 28.48 11.28
N ALA A 325 -37.04 28.34 12.59
CA ALA A 325 -38.01 28.71 13.60
C ALA A 325 -38.35 30.22 13.53
N GLU A 326 -37.38 31.06 13.18
CA GLU A 326 -37.56 32.50 13.03
C GLU A 326 -38.36 32.85 11.77
N LEU A 327 -38.10 32.17 10.65
CA LEU A 327 -38.93 32.26 9.44
C LEU A 327 -40.38 31.81 9.70
N GLU A 328 -40.58 30.75 10.47
CA GLU A 328 -41.91 30.28 10.86
C GLU A 328 -42.64 31.35 11.68
N ARG A 329 -41.96 31.99 12.65
CA ARG A 329 -42.52 33.13 13.39
C ARG A 329 -42.89 34.27 12.46
N GLN A 330 -42.00 34.67 11.54
CA GLN A 330 -42.30 35.72 10.56
C GLN A 330 -43.50 35.38 9.69
N ARG A 331 -43.62 34.13 9.24
CA ARG A 331 -44.78 33.67 8.47
C ARG A 331 -46.07 33.78 9.27
N THR A 332 -46.07 33.36 10.54
CA THR A 332 -47.26 33.51 11.41
C THR A 332 -47.62 34.98 11.64
N GLN A 333 -46.63 35.86 11.81
CA GLN A 333 -46.84 37.30 11.95
C GLN A 333 -47.49 37.89 10.70
N LEU A 334 -46.98 37.56 9.51
CA LEU A 334 -47.57 38.00 8.25
C LEU A 334 -49.02 37.49 8.07
N GLN A 335 -49.32 36.26 8.49
CA GLN A 335 -50.70 35.76 8.47
C GLN A 335 -51.62 36.53 9.41
N ILE A 336 -51.13 36.92 10.60
CA ILE A 336 -51.88 37.76 11.54
C ILE A 336 -52.15 39.13 10.93
N GLU A 337 -51.12 39.77 10.35
CA GLU A 337 -51.26 41.07 9.69
C GLU A 337 -52.22 41.01 8.50
N GLN A 338 -52.13 39.97 7.68
CA GLN A 338 -53.05 39.76 6.56
C GLN A 338 -54.50 39.60 7.05
N ARG A 339 -54.74 38.81 8.10
CA ARG A 339 -56.07 38.70 8.73
C ARG A 339 -56.53 40.03 9.32
N ALA A 340 -55.63 40.82 9.90
CA ALA A 340 -55.96 42.14 10.45
C ALA A 340 -56.41 43.10 9.34
N VAL A 341 -55.72 43.09 8.19
CA VAL A 341 -56.10 43.87 7.01
C VAL A 341 -57.44 43.40 6.44
N GLU A 342 -57.66 42.09 6.32
CA GLU A 342 -58.95 41.54 5.87
C GLU A 342 -60.10 41.94 6.81
N LEU A 343 -59.88 41.88 8.13
CA LEU A 343 -60.84 42.33 9.13
C LEU A 343 -61.11 43.84 8.99
N GLN A 344 -60.08 44.68 8.82
CA GLN A 344 -60.25 46.11 8.57
C GLN A 344 -61.07 46.37 7.29
N GLN A 345 -60.76 45.69 6.19
CA GLN A 345 -61.50 45.81 4.93
C GLN A 345 -62.96 45.34 5.08
N SER A 346 -63.20 44.22 5.77
CA SER A 346 -64.55 43.73 6.05
C SER A 346 -65.36 44.71 6.91
N THR A 347 -64.70 45.37 7.86
CA THR A 347 -65.31 46.37 8.75
C THR A 347 -65.67 47.63 7.97
N LEU A 348 -64.78 48.10 7.08
CA LEU A 348 -65.06 49.21 6.17
C LEU A 348 -66.20 48.89 5.20
N ARG A 349 -66.22 47.68 4.62
CA ARG A 349 -67.34 47.22 3.77
C ARG A 349 -68.67 47.19 4.52
N LYS A 350 -68.68 46.67 5.76
CA LYS A 350 -69.89 46.69 6.61
C LYS A 350 -70.34 48.12 6.92
N LYS A 351 -69.42 49.02 7.26
CA LYS A 351 -69.72 50.45 7.47
C LYS A 351 -70.34 51.08 6.20
N ASN A 352 -69.75 50.86 5.04
CA ASN A 352 -70.28 51.37 3.77
C ASN A 352 -71.65 50.77 3.41
N ASN A 353 -71.89 49.50 3.72
CA ASN A 353 -73.20 48.88 3.52
C ASN A 353 -74.26 49.43 4.47
N VAL A 354 -73.90 49.71 5.73
CA VAL A 354 -74.83 50.36 6.69
C VAL A 354 -75.20 51.76 6.19
N VAL A 355 -74.22 52.55 5.72
CA VAL A 355 -74.47 53.88 5.13
C VAL A 355 -75.41 53.76 3.92
N ARG A 356 -75.15 52.83 2.98
CA ARG A 356 -76.04 52.59 1.83
C ARG A 356 -77.48 52.21 2.24
N ILE A 357 -77.64 51.32 3.21
CA ILE A 357 -78.98 50.90 3.67
C ILE A 357 -79.74 52.09 4.29
N PHE A 358 -79.04 52.97 5.03
CA PHE A 358 -79.63 54.19 5.56
C PHE A 358 -80.04 55.16 4.45
N ASP A 359 -79.18 55.39 3.45
CA ASP A 359 -79.46 56.26 2.32
C ASP A 359 -80.63 55.74 1.45
N ASP A 360 -80.68 54.43 1.17
CA ASP A 360 -81.75 53.80 0.41
C ASP A 360 -83.11 53.91 1.13
N ARG A 361 -83.12 53.79 2.48
CA ARG A 361 -84.34 53.97 3.29
C ARG A 361 -84.80 55.42 3.33
N LEU A 362 -83.88 56.38 3.43
CA LEU A 362 -84.22 57.81 3.38
C LEU A 362 -84.81 58.20 2.02
N THR A 363 -84.23 57.68 0.93
CA THR A 363 -84.71 57.91 -0.44
C THR A 363 -86.11 57.31 -0.65
N SER A 364 -86.32 56.06 -0.20
CA SER A 364 -87.64 55.40 -0.26
C SER A 364 -88.72 56.12 0.57
N CYS A 365 -88.37 56.65 1.74
CA CYS A 365 -89.29 57.42 2.57
C CYS A 365 -89.68 58.75 1.90
N GLY A 366 -88.73 59.41 1.24
CA GLY A 366 -89.00 60.61 0.44
C GLY A 366 -89.98 60.35 -0.71
N GLU A 367 -89.79 59.26 -1.45
CA GLU A 367 -90.69 58.88 -2.54
C GLU A 367 -92.10 58.50 -2.07
N PHE A 368 -92.23 57.84 -0.91
CA PHE A 368 -93.51 57.45 -0.34
C PHE A 368 -94.34 58.66 0.08
N ILE A 369 -93.70 59.64 0.73
CA ILE A 369 -94.36 60.89 1.15
C ILE A 369 -94.83 61.67 -0.09
N GLN A 370 -93.99 61.77 -1.12
CA GLN A 370 -94.32 62.51 -2.33
C GLN A 370 -95.47 61.86 -3.12
N LYS A 371 -95.47 60.53 -3.30
CA LYS A 371 -96.57 59.80 -3.96
C LYS A 371 -97.91 59.92 -3.21
N THR A 372 -97.87 59.95 -1.88
CA THR A 372 -99.08 60.05 -1.05
C THR A 372 -99.70 61.44 -1.14
N LEU A 373 -98.88 62.50 -1.12
CA LEU A 373 -99.35 63.88 -1.27
C LEU A 373 -99.92 64.12 -2.68
N SER A 374 -99.29 63.62 -3.74
CA SER A 374 -99.81 63.77 -5.11
C SER A 374 -101.15 63.06 -5.34
N ARG A 375 -101.39 61.90 -4.71
CA ARG A 375 -102.66 61.17 -4.84
C ARG A 375 -103.82 61.92 -4.19
N LYS A 376 -103.62 62.44 -2.98
CA LYS A 376 -104.66 63.23 -2.27
C LYS A 376 -105.01 64.53 -3.00
N MET A 377 -104.05 65.16 -3.67
CA MET A 377 -104.28 66.40 -4.43
C MET A 377 -105.19 66.20 -5.66
N ALA A 378 -105.08 65.03 -6.33
CA ALA A 378 -105.90 64.71 -7.49
C ALA A 378 -107.38 64.47 -7.12
N GLU A 379 -107.62 63.76 -6.02
CA GLU A 379 -108.96 63.35 -5.57
C GLU A 379 -109.88 64.53 -5.19
N ILE A 380 -109.30 65.61 -4.65
CA ILE A 380 -110.03 66.84 -4.29
C ILE A 380 -110.38 67.67 -5.53
N THR A 381 -109.51 67.63 -6.55
CA THR A 381 -109.71 68.43 -7.75
C THR A 381 -110.83 67.85 -8.62
N ASP A 382 -110.91 66.52 -8.73
CA ASP A 382 -111.90 65.83 -9.58
C ASP A 382 -113.34 65.93 -9.06
N ASN A 383 -113.55 66.02 -7.74
CA ASN A 383 -114.89 66.16 -7.13
C ASN A 383 -115.28 67.61 -6.81
N SER A 384 -114.48 68.59 -7.21
CA SER A 384 -114.68 70.00 -6.84
C SER A 384 -115.87 70.69 -7.53
N HIS A 385 -116.61 70.04 -8.42
CA HIS A 385 -117.64 70.72 -9.22
C HIS A 385 -118.98 70.78 -8.47
N ARG A 386 -119.54 71.99 -8.35
CA ARG A 386 -120.87 72.21 -7.74
C ARG A 386 -121.94 71.49 -8.56
N LYS A 387 -122.75 70.67 -7.90
CA LYS A 387 -123.90 69.99 -8.52
C LYS A 387 -125.04 71.00 -8.71
N SER A 388 -125.87 70.80 -9.74
CA SER A 388 -126.96 71.75 -10.05
C SER A 388 -128.10 71.77 -9.03
N THR A 389 -128.19 70.73 -8.20
CA THR A 389 -129.27 70.49 -7.23
C THR A 389 -128.98 71.01 -5.82
N GLU A 390 -127.76 71.48 -5.54
CA GLU A 390 -127.33 71.95 -4.22
C GLU A 390 -127.19 73.48 -4.19
N THR A 391 -127.43 74.10 -3.04
CA THR A 391 -127.23 75.55 -2.86
C THR A 391 -125.74 75.89 -2.84
N PHE A 392 -125.39 77.16 -3.05
CA PHE A 392 -123.97 77.53 -3.03
C PHE A 392 -123.41 77.37 -1.60
N ARG A 393 -124.24 77.60 -0.60
CA ARG A 393 -123.92 77.39 0.82
C ARG A 393 -123.57 75.94 1.12
N GLU A 394 -124.39 74.99 0.64
CA GLU A 394 -124.15 73.55 0.81
C GLU A 394 -122.84 73.11 0.13
N TYR A 395 -122.62 73.56 -1.10
CA TYR A 395 -121.40 73.29 -1.86
C TYR A 395 -120.14 73.88 -1.19
N ALA A 396 -120.22 75.14 -0.76
CA ALA A 396 -119.12 75.83 -0.08
C ALA A 396 -118.73 75.12 1.22
N TRP A 397 -119.73 74.67 2.00
CA TRP A 397 -119.50 73.93 3.24
C TRP A 397 -118.82 72.58 2.97
N TRP A 398 -119.24 71.85 1.93
CA TRP A 398 -118.60 70.59 1.54
C TRP A 398 -117.14 70.78 1.12
N ILE A 399 -116.84 71.82 0.32
CA ILE A 399 -115.45 72.12 -0.07
C ILE A 399 -114.59 72.52 1.15
N ALA A 400 -115.16 73.23 2.11
CA ALA A 400 -114.46 73.60 3.35
C ALA A 400 -114.10 72.37 4.19
N ASP A 401 -115.03 71.43 4.32
CA ASP A 401 -114.83 70.20 5.09
C ASP A 401 -113.79 69.28 4.41
N ALA A 402 -113.95 69.04 3.10
CA ALA A 402 -113.02 68.23 2.29
C ALA A 402 -111.60 68.83 2.28
N SER A 403 -111.47 70.16 2.24
CA SER A 403 -110.17 70.84 2.29
C SER A 403 -109.49 70.72 3.66
N ARG A 404 -110.27 70.68 4.75
CA ARG A 404 -109.78 70.53 6.11
C ARG A 404 -109.25 69.13 6.37
N GLU A 405 -109.98 68.10 5.95
CA GLU A 405 -109.53 66.70 6.03
C GLU A 405 -108.24 66.45 5.23
N ALA A 406 -108.04 67.21 4.15
CA ALA A 406 -106.86 67.16 3.32
C ALA A 406 -105.68 68.00 3.82
N GLY A 407 -105.87 68.83 4.86
CA GLY A 407 -104.84 69.74 5.37
C GLY A 407 -104.46 70.86 4.40
N LEU A 408 -105.36 71.23 3.48
CA LEU A 408 -105.14 72.34 2.55
C LEU A 408 -105.17 73.68 3.29
N GLN A 409 -104.29 74.60 2.88
CA GLN A 409 -104.35 75.99 3.34
C GLN A 409 -105.68 76.64 2.92
N ALA A 410 -106.30 77.42 3.81
CA ALA A 410 -107.65 77.96 3.62
C ALA A 410 -107.81 78.78 2.31
N ASN A 411 -106.79 79.54 1.94
CA ASN A 411 -106.74 80.30 0.69
C ASN A 411 -106.83 79.41 -0.57
N ARG A 412 -106.26 78.20 -0.53
CA ARG A 412 -106.35 77.23 -1.63
C ARG A 412 -107.72 76.57 -1.68
N ALA A 413 -108.37 76.35 -0.54
CA ALA A 413 -109.75 75.87 -0.48
C ALA A 413 -110.72 76.84 -1.18
N VAL A 414 -110.55 78.15 -0.94
CA VAL A 414 -111.31 79.20 -1.64
C VAL A 414 -111.09 79.16 -3.16
N VAL A 415 -109.87 78.87 -3.61
CA VAL A 415 -109.57 78.75 -5.05
C VAL A 415 -110.30 77.57 -5.69
N VAL A 416 -110.29 76.40 -5.03
CA VAL A 416 -110.99 75.21 -5.49
C VAL A 416 -112.49 75.48 -5.55
N MET A 417 -113.06 76.06 -4.50
CA MET A 417 -114.48 76.42 -4.43
C MET A 417 -114.91 77.35 -5.58
N ILE A 418 -114.16 78.42 -5.85
CA ILE A 418 -114.47 79.40 -6.92
C ILE A 418 -114.34 78.77 -8.32
N ASN A 419 -113.36 77.89 -8.53
CA ASN A 419 -113.15 77.27 -9.83
C ASN A 419 -114.18 76.19 -10.15
N GLY A 420 -114.66 75.46 -9.13
CA GLY A 420 -115.68 74.43 -9.29
C GLY A 420 -117.12 74.93 -9.26
N CYS A 421 -117.34 76.21 -8.93
CA CYS A 421 -118.66 76.82 -8.96
C CYS A 421 -119.05 77.17 -10.40
N SER A 422 -120.17 76.64 -10.88
CA SER A 422 -120.69 76.94 -12.23
C SER A 422 -121.63 78.15 -12.27
N ASP A 423 -121.89 78.77 -11.12
CA ASP A 423 -122.78 79.93 -11.00
C ASP A 423 -122.01 81.20 -11.40
N ALA A 424 -122.37 81.78 -12.55
CA ALA A 424 -121.68 82.92 -13.13
C ALA A 424 -121.75 84.17 -12.24
N GLU A 425 -122.85 84.36 -11.50
CA GLU A 425 -123.06 85.54 -10.65
C GLU A 425 -122.18 85.45 -9.39
N VAL A 426 -122.21 84.30 -8.73
CA VAL A 426 -121.38 84.03 -7.54
C VAL A 426 -119.88 84.05 -7.90
N THR A 427 -119.49 83.42 -9.01
CA THR A 427 -118.08 83.38 -9.43
C THR A 427 -117.56 84.74 -9.89
N ALA A 428 -118.37 85.53 -10.61
CA ALA A 428 -117.99 86.89 -10.99
C ALA A 428 -117.83 87.79 -9.75
N CYS A 429 -118.71 87.65 -8.76
CA CYS A 429 -118.64 88.41 -7.51
C CYS A 429 -117.37 88.07 -6.72
N LEU A 430 -117.07 86.78 -6.52
CA LEU A 430 -115.88 86.35 -5.78
C LEU A 430 -114.55 86.60 -6.53
N ARG A 431 -114.53 86.52 -7.87
CA ARG A 431 -113.31 86.86 -8.66
C ARG A 431 -113.10 88.37 -8.81
N GLY A 432 -114.18 89.15 -8.77
CA GLY A 432 -114.16 90.62 -8.92
C GLY A 432 -113.90 91.39 -7.62
N ALA A 433 -113.78 90.70 -6.49
CA ALA A 433 -113.47 91.33 -5.20
C ALA A 433 -112.09 91.99 -5.20
N SER A 434 -112.00 93.23 -4.68
CA SER A 434 -110.72 93.99 -4.60
C SER A 434 -109.69 93.32 -3.68
N VAL A 435 -110.14 92.54 -2.71
CA VAL A 435 -109.33 91.66 -1.87
C VAL A 435 -110.00 90.29 -1.92
N ARG A 436 -109.25 89.26 -2.31
CA ARG A 436 -109.79 87.92 -2.42
C ARG A 436 -110.03 87.34 -1.02
N PRO A 437 -111.20 86.75 -0.74
CA PRO A 437 -111.46 86.11 0.55
C PRO A 437 -110.40 85.05 0.87
N GLU A 438 -109.90 85.05 2.11
CA GLU A 438 -108.86 84.13 2.57
C GLU A 438 -109.42 82.79 3.06
N THR A 439 -110.70 82.76 3.46
CA THR A 439 -111.41 81.55 3.88
C THR A 439 -112.78 81.45 3.20
N ILE A 440 -113.36 80.25 3.24
CA ILE A 440 -114.68 79.99 2.67
C ILE A 440 -115.77 80.72 3.46
N GLU A 441 -115.62 80.85 4.78
CA GLU A 441 -116.57 81.63 5.60
C GLU A 441 -116.59 83.11 5.18
N ILE A 442 -115.41 83.72 5.03
CA ILE A 442 -115.29 85.11 4.55
C ILE A 442 -115.87 85.27 3.13
N SER A 443 -115.76 84.23 2.30
CA SER A 443 -116.35 84.24 0.95
C SER A 443 -117.88 84.24 0.99
N LEU A 444 -118.49 83.48 1.90
CA LEU A 444 -119.94 83.42 2.07
C LEU A 444 -120.48 84.73 2.66
N ASP A 445 -119.81 85.28 3.67
CA ASP A 445 -120.18 86.57 4.26
C ASP A 445 -120.10 87.70 3.22
N TYR A 446 -119.05 87.71 2.39
CA TYR A 446 -118.90 88.68 1.30
C TYR A 446 -120.03 88.61 0.26
N LEU A 447 -120.53 87.41 -0.05
CA LEU A 447 -121.65 87.24 -0.98
C LEU A 447 -122.98 87.71 -0.37
N ILE A 448 -123.19 87.48 0.93
CA ILE A 448 -124.36 87.96 1.67
C ILE A 448 -124.36 89.49 1.71
N GLU A 449 -123.22 90.13 2.00
CA GLU A 449 -123.09 91.61 2.00
C GLU A 449 -123.37 92.25 0.64
N ARG A 450 -123.19 91.49 -0.45
CA ARG A 450 -123.45 91.93 -1.84
C ARG A 450 -124.84 91.57 -2.34
N ASP A 451 -125.73 91.11 -1.47
CA ASP A 451 -127.09 90.64 -1.78
C ASP A 451 -127.13 89.55 -2.87
N VAL A 452 -126.11 88.69 -2.95
CA VAL A 452 -126.10 87.55 -3.88
C VAL A 452 -126.91 86.39 -3.28
N ASP A 453 -127.88 85.88 -4.04
CA ASP A 453 -128.77 84.79 -3.59
C ASP A 453 -128.03 83.43 -3.53
N ILE A 454 -127.37 83.17 -2.41
CA ILE A 454 -126.56 81.96 -2.19
C ILE A 454 -127.38 80.69 -1.90
N ASP A 455 -128.68 80.84 -1.63
CA ASP A 455 -129.60 79.73 -1.38
C ASP A 455 -130.38 79.32 -2.65
N ARG A 456 -130.06 79.95 -3.79
CA ARG A 456 -130.56 79.58 -5.11
C ARG A 456 -129.89 78.32 -5.65
N ARG A 457 -130.73 77.40 -6.13
CA ARG A 457 -130.30 76.24 -6.92
C ARG A 457 -130.23 76.62 -8.40
N THR A 458 -129.21 76.11 -9.09
CA THR A 458 -128.98 76.42 -10.51
C THR A 458 -129.95 75.72 -11.45
N ASP A 459 -130.78 74.79 -10.94
CA ASP A 459 -131.86 74.11 -11.66
C ASP A 459 -133.19 74.91 -11.75
N GLY A 460 -133.28 76.10 -11.13
CA GLY A 460 -134.40 77.04 -11.32
C GLY A 460 -135.61 76.84 -10.39
N SER A 461 -135.52 75.98 -9.37
CA SER A 461 -136.58 75.78 -8.37
C SER A 461 -136.31 76.61 -7.10
N ARG A 462 -137.30 77.34 -6.57
CA ARG A 462 -137.17 78.16 -5.34
C ARG A 462 -137.72 77.45 -4.10
N SER A 463 -136.96 77.46 -3.00
CA SER A 463 -137.38 76.96 -1.69
C SER A 463 -138.47 77.87 -1.07
N PRO A 464 -139.47 77.33 -0.34
CA PRO A 464 -140.53 78.13 0.28
C PRO A 464 -140.01 78.97 1.47
N PRO A 465 -140.65 80.12 1.78
CA PRO A 465 -140.27 80.99 2.90
C PRO A 465 -140.61 80.36 4.26
N PRO A 466 -139.91 80.74 5.34
CA PRO A 466 -140.19 80.26 6.69
C PRO A 466 -141.43 80.94 7.29
N ASP A 467 -142.33 80.14 7.88
CA ASP A 467 -143.52 80.61 8.62
C ASP A 467 -143.13 81.21 9.97
N ASP A 468 -143.61 82.44 10.22
CA ASP A 468 -143.70 83.07 11.53
C ASP A 468 -144.96 82.53 12.25
N THR A 469 -144.79 81.74 13.30
CA THR A 469 -145.79 81.60 14.38
C THR A 469 -145.07 81.52 15.71
N GLY A 470 -145.35 82.51 16.56
CA GLY A 470 -144.76 82.63 17.88
C GLY A 470 -145.45 81.81 18.97
N CYS A 471 -145.01 82.15 20.19
CA CYS A 471 -145.52 81.82 21.52
C CYS A 471 -145.02 80.53 22.20
N SER A 472 -144.01 80.77 23.05
CA SER A 472 -144.10 80.63 24.52
C SER A 472 -144.20 79.25 25.15
N VAL A 473 -143.29 78.98 26.11
CA VAL A 473 -143.55 78.77 27.56
C VAL A 473 -142.58 77.74 28.19
N ASP A 474 -141.91 78.22 29.25
CA ASP A 474 -141.28 77.57 30.44
C ASP A 474 -140.02 76.68 30.28
N ALA A 475 -138.87 77.01 30.88
CA ALA A 475 -138.49 77.25 32.29
C ALA A 475 -138.11 75.95 33.05
N ASP A 476 -136.80 75.71 33.19
CA ASP A 476 -136.05 75.71 34.48
C ASP A 476 -134.53 75.72 34.21
#